data_AF-A0A516P4I5-F1
#
_entry.id   AF-A0A516P4I5-F1
#
_cell.length_a   1.000
_cell.length_b   1.000
_cell.length_c   1.000
_cell.angle_alpha   90.00
_cell.angle_beta   90.00
_cell.angle_gamma   90.00
#
_symmetry.space_group_name_H-M   'P 1'
#
loop_
_entity.id
_entity.type
_entity.pdbx_description
1 polymer ?
#
loop_
_entity_poly.entity_id
_entity_poly.type
_entity_poly.pdbx_seq_one_letter_code
_entity_poly.pdbx_strand_id
1 'polypeptide(L)' 'MNVVDYTNIALRLALEDFEKFCKMSGANMNQLRVCIERERGLSLQQIANKFNIPKGTVNDICERCFK' A
#
# COMPACT_ATOMS: atom_id res chain seq x y z
N MET A 1 -10.75 -21.76 -24.48
CA MET A 1 -10.28 -20.35 -24.56
C MET A 1 -9.87 -19.93 -23.16
N ASN A 2 -8.57 -19.73 -22.92
CA ASN A 2 -8.11 -19.14 -21.68
C ASN A 2 -8.50 -17.66 -21.71
N VAL A 3 -9.46 -17.26 -20.89
CA VAL A 3 -9.80 -15.85 -20.70
C VAL A 3 -8.59 -15.21 -20.04
N VAL A 4 -7.86 -14.40 -20.80
CA VAL A 4 -6.76 -13.60 -20.24
C VAL A 4 -7.39 -12.59 -19.30
N ASP A 5 -7.09 -12.72 -18.01
CA ASP A 5 -7.57 -11.81 -16.97
C ASP A 5 -6.74 -10.52 -17.00
N TYR A 6 -7.20 -9.57 -17.82
CA TYR A 6 -6.58 -8.26 -17.97
C TYR A 6 -6.58 -7.43 -16.67
N THR A 7 -7.51 -7.70 -15.74
CA THR A 7 -7.57 -7.01 -14.43
C THR A 7 -6.36 -7.38 -13.58
N ASN A 8 -6.02 -8.66 -13.54
CA ASN A 8 -4.85 -9.15 -12.83
C ASN A 8 -3.53 -8.64 -13.45
N ILE A 9 -3.46 -8.56 -14.78
CA ILE A 9 -2.28 -8.00 -15.48
C ILE A 9 -2.12 -6.51 -15.18
N ALA A 10 -3.21 -5.73 -15.26
CA ALA A 10 -3.18 -4.31 -14.98
C ALA A 10 -2.79 -4.02 -13.52
N LEU A 11 -3.32 -4.79 -12.57
CA LEU A 11 -2.95 -4.68 -11.16
C LEU A 11 -1.47 -4.98 -10.94
N ARG A 12 -0.93 -6.02 -11.59
CA ARG A 12 0.48 -6.39 -11.46
C ARG A 12 1.41 -5.30 -12.00
N LEU A 13 1.11 -4.75 -13.18
CA LEU A 13 1.86 -3.64 -13.76
C LEU A 13 1.83 -2.40 -12.86
N ALA A 14 0.66 -2.07 -12.31
CA ALA A 14 0.52 -0.94 -11.39
C ALA A 14 1.36 -1.13 -10.11
N LEU A 15 1.43 -2.35 -9.57
CA LEU A 15 2.27 -2.67 -8.43
C LEU A 15 3.77 -2.58 -8.76
N GLU A 16 4.19 -3.09 -9.91
CA GLU A 16 5.58 -2.99 -10.37
C GLU A 16 6.03 -1.54 -10.59
N ASP A 17 5.18 -0.70 -11.18
CA ASP A 17 5.46 0.71 -11.37
C ASP A 17 5.50 1.47 -10.03
N PHE A 18 4.63 1.11 -9.10
CA PHE A 18 4.65 1.65 -7.75
C PHE A 18 5.94 1.30 -6.99
N GLU A 19 6.42 0.06 -7.11
CA GLU A 19 7.70 -0.36 -6.52
C GLU A 19 8.89 0.42 -7.11
N LYS A 20 8.93 0.56 -8.44
CA LYS A 20 9.96 1.37 -9.12
C LYS A 20 9.90 2.83 -8.67
N PHE A 21 8.71 3.41 -8.57
CA PHE A 21 8.52 4.76 -8.07
C PHE A 21 9.09 4.94 -6.66
N CYS A 22 8.78 4.02 -5.74
CA CYS A 22 9.29 4.07 -4.36
C CYS A 22 10.83 4.02 -4.36
N LYS A 23 11.43 3.13 -5.17
CA LYS A 23 12.89 3.00 -5.28
C LYS A 23 13.54 4.27 -5.83
N MET A 24 12.96 4.89 -6.86
CA MET A 24 13.53 6.08 -7.49
C MET A 24 13.37 7.34 -6.65
N SER A 25 12.24 7.47 -5.93
CA SER A 25 11.96 8.64 -5.07
C SER A 25 12.60 8.55 -3.69
N GLY A 26 13.10 7.37 -3.29
CA GLY A 26 13.52 7.10 -1.92
C GLY A 26 12.35 6.99 -0.93
N ALA A 27 11.11 6.89 -1.43
CA ALA A 27 9.93 6.77 -0.60
C ALA A 27 9.88 5.38 0.08
N ASN A 28 9.46 5.38 1.35
CA ASN A 28 9.28 4.14 2.09
C ASN A 28 7.99 3.43 1.63
N MET A 29 8.15 2.28 0.97
CA MET A 29 7.04 1.50 0.42
C MET A 29 6.02 1.10 1.50
N ASN A 30 6.47 0.72 2.71
CA ASN A 30 5.58 0.34 3.79
C ASN A 30 4.76 1.53 4.29
N GLN A 31 5.37 2.72 4.35
CA GLN A 31 4.65 3.94 4.71
C GLN A 31 3.55 4.26 3.69
N LEU A 32 3.88 4.25 2.40
CA LEU A 32 2.90 4.51 1.35
C LEU A 32 1.77 3.47 1.34
N ARG A 33 2.08 2.19 1.51
CA ARG A 33 1.04 1.13 1.60
C ARG A 33 0.08 1.37 2.76
N VAL A 34 0.59 1.76 3.93
CA VAL A 34 -0.25 2.13 5.08
C VAL A 34 -1.09 3.37 4.76
N CYS A 35 -0.51 4.42 4.19
CA CYS A 35 -1.25 5.64 3.82
C CYS A 35 -2.36 5.36 2.80
N ILE A 36 -2.10 4.57 1.77
CA ILE A 36 -3.11 4.19 0.76
C ILE A 36 -4.29 3.44 1.41
N GLU A 37 -4.01 2.48 2.29
CA GLU A 37 -5.09 1.76 2.98
C GLU A 37 -5.85 2.65 3.96
N ARG A 38 -5.17 3.63 4.56
CA ARG A 38 -5.82 4.62 5.41
C ARG A 38 -6.77 5.52 4.61
N GLU A 39 -6.35 6.00 3.44
CA GLU A 39 -7.18 6.77 2.50
C GLU A 39 -8.37 5.96 1.97
N ARG A 40 -8.23 4.63 1.85
CA ARG A 40 -9.34 3.70 1.55
C ARG A 40 -10.32 3.53 2.72
N GLY A 41 -10.10 4.18 3.85
CA GLY A 41 -10.98 4.16 5.02
C GLY A 41 -10.74 3.00 5.98
N LEU A 42 -9.66 2.21 5.82
CA LEU A 42 -9.38 1.14 6.76
C LEU A 42 -8.97 1.71 8.13
N SER A 43 -9.40 1.02 9.19
CA SER A 43 -8.98 1.31 10.56
C SER A 43 -7.54 0.87 10.80
N LEU A 44 -6.89 1.48 11.80
CA LEU A 44 -5.53 1.12 12.20
C LEU A 44 -5.38 -0.38 12.50
N GLN A 45 -6.41 -1.00 13.09
CA GLN A 45 -6.40 -2.43 13.39
C GLN A 45 -6.46 -3.29 12.11
N GLN A 46 -7.30 -2.92 11.14
CA GLN A 46 -7.40 -3.64 9.88
C GLN A 46 -6.08 -3.56 9.10
N ILE A 47 -5.45 -2.39 9.07
CA ILE A 47 -4.15 -2.17 8.41
C ILE A 47 -3.05 -2.97 9.12
N ALA A 48 -3.01 -2.93 10.45
CA ALA A 48 -2.05 -3.70 11.27
C ALA A 48 -2.15 -5.20 10.97
N ASN A 49 -3.37 -5.73 10.94
CA ASN A 49 -3.62 -7.14 10.62
C ASN A 49 -3.25 -7.47 9.16
N LYS A 50 -3.55 -6.58 8.21
CA LYS A 50 -3.30 -6.78 6.77
C LYS A 50 -1.82 -6.84 6.43
N PHE A 51 -1.00 -6.01 7.09
CA PHE A 51 0.44 -5.94 6.82
C PHE A 51 1.30 -6.62 7.89
N ASN A 52 0.68 -7.24 8.89
CA ASN A 52 1.36 -7.88 10.03
C ASN A 52 2.39 -6.95 10.69
N ILE A 53 1.98 -5.71 10.98
CA ILE A 53 2.79 -4.68 11.64
C ILE A 53 2.09 -4.19 12.91
N PRO A 54 2.84 -3.82 13.96
CA PRO A 54 2.24 -3.34 15.20
C PRO A 54 1.32 -2.12 14.97
N LYS A 55 0.18 -2.09 15.64
CA LYS A 55 -0.79 -0.99 15.53
C LYS A 55 -0.17 0.38 15.87
N GLY A 56 0.76 0.44 16.82
CA GLY A 56 1.51 1.67 17.13
C GLY A 56 2.30 2.17 15.94
N THR A 57 3.03 1.28 15.26
CA THR A 57 3.74 1.60 14.01
C THR A 57 2.79 2.09 12.93
N VAL A 58 1.61 1.48 12.78
CA VAL A 58 0.59 1.97 11.83
C VAL A 58 0.13 3.38 12.20
N ASN A 59 -0.10 3.66 13.48
CA ASN A 59 -0.49 4.99 13.95
C ASN A 59 0.58 6.05 13.62
N ASP A 60 1.84 5.77 13.97
CA ASP A 60 2.97 6.68 13.73
C ASP A 60 3.17 6.98 12.24
N ILE A 61 2.87 6.00 11.37
CA ILE A 61 2.89 6.18 9.92
C ILE A 61 1.70 7.03 9.48
N CYS A 62 0.49 6.71 9.94
CA CYS A 62 -0.74 7.43 9.61
C CYS A 62 -0.66 8.92 9.98
N GLU A 63 0.01 9.28 11.07
CA GLU A 63 0.25 10.68 11.46
C GLU A 63 1.11 11.46 10.46
N ARG A 64 1.89 10.75 9.63
CA ARG A 64 2.76 11.33 8.60
C ARG A 64 2.16 11.21 7.20
N CYS A 65 0.98 10.60 7.06
CA CYS A 65 0.31 10.52 5.77
C CYS A 65 -0.20 11.89 5.34
N PHE A 66 -0.22 12.12 4.03
CA PHE A 66 -0.73 13.35 3.44
C PHE A 66 -2.20 13.55 3.84
N LYS A 67 -2.58 14.78 4.18
CA LYS A 67 -3.98 15.19 4.35
C LYS A 67 -4.50 15.79 3.05
#